data_AF-A0A838QJT4-F1
#
_entry.id   AF-A0A838QJT4-F1
#
_cell.length_a   1.000
_cell.length_b   1.000
_cell.length_c   1.000
_cell.angle_alpha   90.00
_cell.angle_beta   90.00
_cell.angle_gamma   90.00
#
_symmetry.space_group_name_H-M   'P 1'
#
loop_
_entity.id
_entity.type
_entity.pdbx_description
1 polymer ?
#
loop_
_entity_poly.entity_id
_entity_poly.type
_entity_poly.pdbx_seq_one_letter_code
_entity_poly.pdbx_strand_id
1 'polypeptide(L)'
;MDCVEGCGSTSQKELARFLDISIKSASELEYQFMLARDYGVLGESAWKALSEGTIDIRRMLCGLRAKVLESGRPERINHGAQ
;
A
#
# COMPACT_ATOMS: atom_id res chain seq x y z
N MET A 1 -4.62 1.09 31.98
CA MET A 1 -5.33 2.38 31.94
C MET A 1 -4.48 3.29 31.07
N ASP A 2 -4.85 3.73 29.87
CA ASP A 2 -6.17 3.86 29.24
C ASP A 2 -6.09 3.40 27.77
N CYS A 3 -7.03 2.54 27.32
CA CYS A 3 -6.97 1.86 26.02
C CYS A 3 -8.11 2.26 25.08
N VAL A 4 -8.88 3.32 25.37
CA VAL A 4 -10.19 3.50 24.70
C VAL A 4 -10.26 4.71 23.75
N GLU A 5 -9.38 5.70 23.83
CA GLU A 5 -9.48 6.90 22.96
C GLU A 5 -8.65 6.87 21.66
N GLY A 6 -7.82 5.85 21.44
CA GLY A 6 -6.88 5.82 20.30
C GLY A 6 -6.67 4.50 19.57
N CYS A 7 -7.31 3.41 20.02
CA CYS A 7 -7.03 2.05 19.54
C CYS A 7 -7.25 1.91 18.02
N GLY A 8 -8.29 2.56 17.46
CA GLY A 8 -8.57 2.55 16.03
C GLY A 8 -7.62 3.38 15.17
N SER A 9 -7.08 4.50 15.67
CA SER A 9 -6.18 5.36 14.88
C SER A 9 -4.75 4.80 14.85
N THR A 10 -4.27 4.21 15.96
CA THR A 10 -2.97 3.54 16.00
C THR A 10 -2.96 2.31 15.09
N SER A 11 -3.99 1.46 15.16
CA SER A 11 -4.11 0.27 14.32
C SER A 11 -4.17 0.62 12.82
N GLN A 12 -4.87 1.69 12.43
CA GLN A 12 -4.91 2.13 11.03
C GLN A 12 -3.56 2.70 10.55
N LYS A 13 -2.81 3.40 11.40
CA LYS A 13 -1.45 3.84 11.07
C LYS A 13 -0.49 2.68 10.87
N GLU A 14 -0.59 1.65 11.72
CA GLU A 14 0.20 0.42 11.57
C GLU A 14 -0.17 -0.33 10.29
N LEU A 15 -1.46 -0.47 9.99
CA LEU A 15 -1.94 -1.07 8.74
C LEU A 15 -1.44 -0.29 7.52
N ALA A 16 -1.53 1.04 7.52
CA ALA A 16 -1.01 1.89 6.44
C ALA A 16 0.51 1.71 6.25
N ARG A 17 1.26 1.54 7.34
CA ARG A 17 2.71 1.24 7.30
C ARG A 17 2.99 -0.13 6.68
N PHE A 18 2.22 -1.17 7.02
CA PHE A 18 2.35 -2.47 6.37
C PHE A 18 2.06 -2.39 4.86
N LEU A 19 1.02 -1.65 4.48
CA LEU A 19 0.70 -1.41 3.07
C LEU A 19 1.83 -0.66 2.33
N ASP A 20 2.49 0.31 2.97
CA ASP A 20 3.66 0.97 2.41
C ASP A 20 4.83 0.00 2.15
N ILE A 21 5.05 -0.96 3.05
CA ILE A 21 6.09 -1.99 2.86
C ILE A 21 5.71 -2.86 1.66
N SER A 22 4.47 -3.34 1.59
CA SER A 22 4.00 -4.17 0.46
C SER A 22 4.10 -3.45 -0.89
N ILE A 23 3.79 -2.14 -0.94
CA ILE A 23 3.93 -1.32 -2.15
C ILE A 23 5.39 -1.23 -2.59
N LYS A 24 6.32 -1.03 -1.65
CA LYS A 24 7.76 -0.99 -1.96
C LYS A 24 8.26 -2.33 -2.47
N SER A 25 7.87 -3.43 -1.81
CA SER A 25 8.24 -4.78 -2.25
C SER A 25 7.69 -5.12 -3.64
N ALA A 26 6.49 -4.65 -3.99
CA ALA A 26 5.97 -4.81 -5.35
C ALA A 26 6.83 -4.06 -6.38
N SER A 27 7.25 -2.83 -6.09
CA SER A 27 8.16 -2.07 -6.95
C SER A 27 9.54 -2.73 -7.09
N GLU A 28 10.07 -3.31 -6.01
CA GLU A 28 11.32 -4.09 -6.05
C GLU A 28 11.15 -5.34 -6.92
N LEU A 29 10.00 -6.02 -6.85
CA LEU A 29 9.70 -7.19 -7.67
C LEU A 29 9.57 -6.85 -9.16
N GLU A 30 8.96 -5.71 -9.51
CA GLU A 30 8.93 -5.22 -10.90
C GLU A 30 10.36 -5.05 -11.48
N TYR A 31 11.28 -4.52 -10.68
CA TYR A 31 12.68 -4.40 -11.07
C TYR A 31 13.35 -5.77 -11.25
N GLN A 32 13.09 -6.72 -10.34
CA GLN A 32 13.59 -8.10 -10.47
C GLN A 32 13.05 -8.79 -11.73
N PHE A 33 11.79 -8.57 -12.11
CA PHE A 33 11.23 -9.10 -13.35
C PHE A 33 11.92 -8.53 -14.59
N MET A 34 12.17 -7.22 -14.61
CA MET A 34 12.91 -6.57 -15.70
C MET A 34 14.32 -7.17 -15.83
N LEU A 35 15.02 -7.34 -14.71
CA LEU A 35 16.35 -7.94 -14.68
C LEU A 35 16.33 -9.42 -15.13
N ALA A 36 15.34 -10.19 -14.68
CA ALA A 36 15.17 -11.58 -15.07
C ALA A 36 14.86 -11.74 -16.56
N ARG A 37 14.12 -10.79 -17.15
CA ARG A 37 13.93 -10.71 -18.62
C ARG A 37 15.26 -10.43 -19.32
N ASP A 38 16.01 -9.44 -18.84
CA ASP A 38 17.27 -9.02 -19.47
C ASP A 38 18.34 -10.12 -19.42
N TYR A 39 18.32 -10.97 -18.37
CA TYR A 39 19.17 -12.15 -18.28
C TYR A 39 18.62 -13.40 -19.01
N GLY A 40 17.47 -13.30 -19.67
CA GLY A 40 16.84 -14.41 -20.39
C GLY A 40 16.24 -15.50 -19.48
N VAL A 41 16.09 -15.24 -18.18
CA VAL A 41 15.42 -16.13 -17.23
C VAL A 41 13.91 -16.12 -17.44
N LEU A 42 13.35 -14.96 -17.80
CA LEU A 42 11.94 -14.80 -18.17
C LEU A 42 11.80 -14.46 -19.65
N GLY A 43 10.94 -15.20 -20.35
CA GLY A 43 10.48 -14.82 -21.69
C GLY A 43 9.59 -13.57 -21.66
N GLU A 44 9.50 -12.85 -22.78
CA GLU A 44 8.79 -11.57 -22.87
C GLU A 44 7.31 -11.66 -22.48
N SER A 45 6.62 -12.74 -22.89
CA SER A 45 5.21 -12.97 -22.54
C SER A 45 5.01 -13.22 -21.04
N ALA A 46 5.88 -14.01 -20.42
CA ALA A 46 5.84 -14.29 -18.99
C ALA A 46 6.19 -13.05 -18.16
N TRP A 47 7.23 -12.32 -18.55
CA TRP A 47 7.60 -11.04 -17.95
C TRP A 47 6.43 -10.05 -17.99
N LYS A 48 5.78 -9.90 -19.16
CA LYS A 48 4.67 -8.97 -19.34
C LYS A 48 3.49 -9.33 -18.45
N ALA A 49 3.05 -10.60 -18.44
CA ALA A 49 1.92 -11.05 -17.63
C ALA A 49 2.19 -10.88 -16.12
N LEU A 50 3.39 -11.23 -15.66
CA LEU A 50 3.79 -11.07 -14.26
C LEU A 50 3.89 -9.59 -13.86
N SER A 51 4.47 -8.75 -14.73
CA SER A 51 4.62 -7.33 -14.48
C SER A 51 3.26 -6.63 -14.44
N GLU A 52 2.34 -6.93 -15.36
CA GLU A 52 0.98 -6.39 -15.37
C GLU A 52 0.24 -6.77 -14.08
N GLY A 53 0.31 -8.04 -13.66
CA GLY A 53 -0.30 -8.48 -12.40
C GLY A 53 0.27 -7.77 -11.17
N THR A 54 1.59 -7.59 -11.10
CA THR A 54 2.23 -6.87 -9.98
C THR A 54 1.84 -5.39 -9.96
N ILE A 55 1.75 -4.74 -11.12
CA ILE A 55 1.30 -3.35 -11.25
C ILE A 55 -0.14 -3.21 -10.72
N ASP A 56 -1.04 -4.12 -11.09
CA ASP A 56 -2.43 -4.07 -10.64
C ASP A 56 -2.55 -4.26 -9.12
N ILE A 57 -1.80 -5.21 -8.55
CA ILE A 57 -1.73 -5.40 -7.10
C ILE A 57 -1.22 -4.14 -6.41
N ARG A 58 -0.14 -3.54 -6.91
CA ARG A 58 0.41 -2.29 -6.35
C ARG A 58 -0.62 -1.16 -6.39
N ARG A 59 -1.38 -1.02 -7.48
CA ARG A 59 -2.44 0.00 -7.59
C ARG A 59 -3.55 -0.23 -6.56
N MET A 60 -3.97 -1.48 -6.37
CA MET A 60 -4.97 -1.83 -5.35
C MET A 60 -4.45 -1.52 -3.94
N LEU A 61 -3.19 -1.83 -3.64
CA LEU A 61 -2.56 -1.53 -2.35
C LEU A 61 -2.47 -0.01 -2.09
N CYS A 62 -2.11 0.78 -3.11
CA CYS A 62 -2.12 2.24 -3.02
C CYS A 62 -3.52 2.77 -2.71
N GLY A 63 -4.55 2.26 -3.38
CA GLY A 63 -5.95 2.63 -3.13
C GLY A 63 -6.42 2.25 -1.72
N LEU A 64 -6.09 1.04 -1.27
CA LEU A 64 -6.41 0.57 0.08
C LEU A 64 -5.72 1.43 1.15
N ARG A 65 -4.43 1.74 0.96
CA ARG A 65 -3.68 2.62 1.87
C ARG A 65 -4.31 3.99 1.99
N ALA A 66 -4.74 4.59 0.88
CA ALA A 66 -5.43 5.88 0.91
C ALA A 66 -6.71 5.82 1.75
N LYS A 67 -7.54 4.78 1.58
CA LYS A 67 -8.77 4.58 2.35
C LYS A 67 -8.51 4.38 3.85
N VAL A 68 -7.47 3.63 4.20
CA VAL A 68 -7.07 3.40 5.60
C VAL A 68 -6.61 4.70 6.27
N LEU A 69 -5.86 5.54 5.55
CA LEU A 69 -5.43 6.84 6.07
C LEU A 69 -6.58 7.85 6.20
N GLU A 70 -7.56 7.80 5.30
CA GLU A 70 -8.77 8.63 5.38
C GLU A 70 -9.66 8.25 6.57
N SER A 71 -9.85 6.95 6.78
CA SER A 71 -10.65 6.39 7.88
C SER A 71 -10.00 6.57 9.27
N GLY A 72 -8.71 6.92 9.31
CA GLY A 72 -7.96 7.21 10.54
C GLY A 72 -7.96 8.67 10.99
N ARG A 73 -8.59 9.58 10.23
CA ARG A 73 -8.66 11.01 10.57
C ARG A 73 -9.76 11.24 11.63
N PRO A 74 -9.44 11.76 12.83
CA PRO A 74 -10.47 12.16 13.77
C PRO A 74 -11.33 13.27 13.14
N GLU A 75 -12.65 13.16 13.30
CA GLU A 75 -13.60 14.19 12.89
C GLU A 75 -13.14 15.54 13.46
N ARG A 76 -12.87 16.52 12.58
CA ARG A 76 -12.54 17.87 13.04
C ARG A 76 -13.78 18.46 13.68
N ILE A 77 -13.88 18.39 15.00
CA ILE A 77 -14.90 19.12 15.77
C ILE A 77 -14.63 20.60 15.54
N ASN A 78 -15.39 21.20 14.61
CA ASN A 78 -15.43 22.64 14.42
C ASN A 78 -16.08 23.26 15.67
N HIS A 79 -15.28 23.61 16.68
CA HIS A 79 -15.71 24.58 17.68
C HIS A 79 -15.70 25.96 17.05
N GLY A 80 -16.71 26.22 16.24
CA GLY A 80 -17.15 27.55 15.88
C GLY A 80 -18.55 27.73 16.43
N ALA A 81 -18.67 28.27 17.64
CA ALA A 81 -19.88 28.93 18.11
C ALA A 81 -19.58 29.78 19.35
N GLN A 82 -19.60 31.09 19.10
CA GLN A 82 -19.92 32.21 20.01
C GLN A 82 -18.84 32.66 21.00
#